data_AF-A0A962S684-F1
#
_entry.id   AF-A0A962S684-F1
#
_cell.length_a   1.000
_cell.length_b   1.000
_cell.length_c   1.000
_cell.angle_alpha   90.00
_cell.angle_beta   90.00
_cell.angle_gamma   90.00
#
_symmetry.space_group_name_H-M   'P 1'
#
loop_
_entity.id
_entity.type
_entity.pdbx_description
1 polymer ?
#
loop_
_entity_poly.entity_id
_entity_poly.type
_entity_poly.pdbx_seq_one_letter_code
_entity_poly.pdbx_strand_id
1 'polypeptide(L)'
;IGGSPVMQQLFALIQRVAREDSTILIEGESGTGKELAARSIHEHSDRASAPFVPVNCGALPDNLVESELFGHRKGAFTGADSHRKGLIEVANGGTLFLDELGELDRNTQVKLLRFLESGEVRRVGENEPFHVDVRIVCATNRPLQEMVHEGTFREDLYFRVNTFEIRLPSLKDR
;
A
#
# COMPACT_ATOMS: atom_id res chain seq x y z
N ILE A 1 26.91 4.10 -0.29
CA ILE A 1 25.74 3.27 -0.67
C ILE A 1 24.92 4.09 -1.66
N GLY A 2 24.63 3.58 -2.87
CA GLY A 2 23.78 4.27 -3.87
C GLY A 2 24.48 5.11 -4.95
N GLY A 3 25.79 4.92 -5.18
CA GLY A 3 26.57 5.74 -6.11
C GLY A 3 26.55 5.28 -7.58
N SER A 4 25.86 4.19 -7.91
CA SER A 4 25.79 3.71 -9.29
C SER A 4 24.85 4.56 -10.15
N PRO A 5 25.08 4.64 -11.48
CA PRO A 5 24.18 5.38 -12.38
C PRO A 5 22.73 4.91 -12.29
N VAL A 6 22.51 3.61 -12.08
CA VAL A 6 21.17 3.00 -11.92
C VAL A 6 20.48 3.56 -10.67
N MET A 7 21.19 3.61 -9.53
CA MET A 7 20.64 4.16 -8.30
C MET A 7 20.39 5.67 -8.39
N GLN A 8 21.25 6.42 -9.08
CA GLN A 8 21.04 7.85 -9.31
C GLN A 8 19.79 8.13 -10.16
N GLN A 9 19.57 7.36 -11.21
CA GLN A 9 18.36 7.45 -12.04
C GLN A 9 17.11 7.10 -11.21
N LEU A 10 17.19 6.07 -10.39
CA LEU A 10 16.11 5.69 -9.48
C LEU A 10 15.78 6.81 -8.48
N PHE A 11 16.79 7.44 -7.87
CA PHE A 11 16.56 8.56 -6.94
C PHE A 11 15.93 9.77 -7.65
N ALA A 12 16.38 10.09 -8.86
CA ALA A 12 15.79 11.16 -9.66
C ALA A 12 14.32 10.86 -10.02
N LEU A 13 14.00 9.60 -10.34
CA LEU A 13 12.63 9.16 -10.58
C LEU A 13 11.77 9.30 -9.32
N ILE A 14 12.25 8.80 -8.17
CA ILE A 14 11.57 8.92 -6.87
C ILE A 14 11.24 10.39 -6.57
N GLN A 15 12.22 11.30 -6.69
CA GLN A 15 12.00 12.72 -6.42
C GLN A 15 10.95 13.35 -7.34
N ARG A 16 10.86 12.88 -8.60
CA ARG A 16 9.86 13.37 -9.55
C ARG A 16 8.46 12.88 -9.18
N VAL A 17 8.29 11.58 -8.93
CA VAL A 17 6.96 11.01 -8.63
C VAL A 17 6.48 11.32 -7.21
N ALA A 18 7.40 11.64 -6.29
CA ALA A 18 7.05 12.02 -4.92
C ALA A 18 6.18 13.28 -4.85
N ARG A 19 6.27 14.18 -5.84
CA ARG A 19 5.45 15.41 -5.91
C ARG A 19 4.02 15.17 -6.40
N GLU A 20 3.76 14.04 -7.03
CA GLU A 20 2.43 13.67 -7.48
C GLU A 20 1.71 12.91 -6.36
N ASP A 21 0.43 13.18 -6.13
CA ASP A 21 -0.35 12.49 -5.07
C ASP A 21 -0.93 11.14 -5.54
N SER A 22 -0.56 10.71 -6.75
CA SER A 22 -0.99 9.43 -7.33
C SER A 22 -0.40 8.22 -6.62
N THR A 23 -1.03 7.07 -6.84
CA THR A 23 -0.53 5.79 -6.34
C THR A 23 0.78 5.41 -7.02
N ILE A 24 1.67 4.78 -6.26
CA ILE A 24 2.94 4.27 -6.79
C ILE A 24 3.04 2.78 -6.45
N LEU A 25 3.37 1.96 -7.44
CA LEU A 25 3.71 0.55 -7.28
C LEU A 25 5.22 0.38 -7.34
N ILE A 26 5.80 -0.19 -6.28
CA ILE A 26 7.22 -0.52 -6.19
C ILE A 26 7.39 -2.03 -6.39
N GLU A 27 8.01 -2.43 -7.48
CA GLU A 27 8.35 -3.83 -7.75
C GLU A 27 9.80 -4.10 -7.37
N GLY A 28 10.06 -5.24 -6.75
CA GLY A 28 11.42 -5.67 -6.46
C GLY A 28 11.48 -6.92 -5.58
N GLU A 29 12.59 -7.64 -5.67
CA GLU A 29 12.85 -8.82 -4.85
C GLU A 29 12.83 -8.48 -3.35
N SER A 30 12.61 -9.48 -2.50
CA SER A 30 12.71 -9.29 -1.05
C SER A 30 14.11 -8.82 -0.65
N GLY A 31 14.18 -7.85 0.26
CA GLY A 31 15.46 -7.26 0.70
C GLY A 31 16.06 -6.21 -0.24
N THR A 32 15.36 -5.81 -1.32
CA THR A 32 15.79 -4.71 -2.21
C THR A 32 15.58 -3.31 -1.60
N GLY A 33 14.98 -3.19 -0.42
CA GLY A 33 14.76 -1.89 0.23
C GLY A 33 13.52 -1.14 -0.29
N LYS A 34 12.45 -1.88 -0.63
CA LYS A 34 11.14 -1.32 -1.02
C LYS A 34 10.62 -0.31 0.00
N GLU A 35 10.74 -0.61 1.30
CA GLU A 35 10.36 0.32 2.36
C GLU A 35 11.19 1.61 2.36
N LEU A 36 12.51 1.53 2.10
CA LEU A 36 13.36 2.72 2.00
C LEU A 36 12.95 3.61 0.81
N ALA A 37 12.61 2.99 -0.33
CA ALA A 37 12.10 3.70 -1.48
C ALA A 37 10.73 4.36 -1.18
N ALA A 38 9.81 3.65 -0.53
CA ALA A 38 8.51 4.18 -0.13
C ALA A 38 8.61 5.33 0.87
N ARG A 39 9.51 5.20 1.86
CA ARG A 39 9.81 6.27 2.81
C ARG A 39 10.40 7.49 2.10
N SER A 40 11.32 7.28 1.17
CA SER A 40 11.89 8.37 0.38
C SER A 40 10.85 9.09 -0.47
N ILE A 41 9.90 8.36 -1.06
CA ILE A 41 8.73 8.94 -1.76
C ILE A 41 7.93 9.84 -0.82
N HIS A 42 7.61 9.36 0.39
CA HIS A 42 6.87 10.14 1.38
C HIS A 42 7.64 11.40 1.81
N GLU A 43 8.93 11.28 2.13
CA GLU A 43 9.80 12.38 2.58
C GLU A 43 9.98 13.48 1.52
N HIS A 44 9.85 13.16 0.24
CA HIS A 44 9.93 14.12 -0.88
C HIS A 44 8.56 14.58 -1.39
N SER A 45 7.49 14.24 -0.68
CA SER A 45 6.12 14.63 -1.04
C SER A 45 5.63 15.84 -0.26
N ASP A 46 4.51 16.42 -0.70
CA ASP A 46 3.81 17.48 0.04
C ASP A 46 3.24 16.98 1.39
N ARG A 47 3.24 15.67 1.63
CA ARG A 47 2.79 15.01 2.86
C ARG A 47 3.94 14.62 3.81
N ALA A 48 5.17 15.08 3.58
CA ALA A 48 6.35 14.66 4.34
C ALA A 48 6.29 14.93 5.87
N SER A 49 5.48 15.90 6.30
CA SER A 49 5.26 16.18 7.73
C SER A 49 4.08 15.41 8.34
N ALA A 50 3.34 14.66 7.52
CA ALA A 50 2.18 13.87 7.93
C ALA A 50 2.59 12.42 8.26
N PRO A 51 1.69 11.59 8.81
CA PRO A 51 2.02 10.21 9.15
C PRO A 51 2.47 9.38 7.94
N PHE A 52 3.52 8.59 8.12
CA PHE A 52 3.87 7.46 7.25
C PHE A 52 3.55 6.17 7.99
N VAL A 53 2.58 5.41 7.50
CA VAL A 53 2.09 4.19 8.14
C VAL A 53 2.48 2.99 7.27
N PRO A 54 3.51 2.22 7.64
CA PRO A 54 3.84 0.99 6.93
C PRO A 54 3.00 -0.19 7.44
N VAL A 55 2.59 -1.07 6.52
CA VAL A 55 1.98 -2.35 6.82
C VAL A 55 2.50 -3.41 5.87
N ASN A 56 2.88 -4.57 6.41
CA ASN A 56 3.25 -5.73 5.61
C ASN A 56 2.06 -6.70 5.57
N CYS A 57 1.44 -6.84 4.40
CA CYS A 57 0.24 -7.63 4.21
C CYS A 57 0.50 -9.14 4.35
N GLY A 58 1.72 -9.60 4.06
CA GLY A 58 2.11 -11.01 4.19
C GLY A 58 2.52 -11.44 5.61
N ALA A 59 2.76 -10.48 6.51
CA ALA A 59 3.14 -10.76 7.90
C ALA A 59 1.93 -10.94 8.83
N LEU A 60 0.74 -10.56 8.37
CA LEU A 60 -0.50 -10.66 9.13
C LEU A 60 -1.24 -11.95 8.75
N PRO A 61 -1.92 -12.61 9.69
CA PRO A 61 -2.87 -13.67 9.35
C PRO A 61 -3.95 -13.14 8.40
N ASP A 62 -4.31 -13.89 7.36
CA ASP A 62 -5.28 -13.48 6.33
C ASP A 62 -6.59 -12.96 6.92
N ASN A 63 -7.06 -13.60 8.00
CA ASN A 63 -8.29 -13.23 8.69
C ASN A 63 -8.21 -11.92 9.49
N LEU A 64 -7.01 -11.35 9.65
CA LEU A 64 -6.76 -10.10 10.38
C LEU A 64 -6.37 -8.95 9.46
N VAL A 65 -5.84 -9.20 8.26
CA VAL A 65 -5.42 -8.15 7.30
C VAL A 65 -6.54 -7.12 7.09
N GLU A 66 -7.76 -7.58 6.83
CA GLU A 66 -8.92 -6.72 6.63
C GLU A 66 -9.21 -5.84 7.86
N SER A 67 -9.18 -6.44 9.05
CA SER A 67 -9.47 -5.75 10.32
C SER A 67 -8.37 -4.74 10.68
N GLU A 68 -7.11 -5.04 10.39
CA GLU A 68 -6.00 -4.09 10.59
C GLU A 68 -6.08 -2.92 9.62
N LEU A 69 -6.36 -3.16 8.34
CA LEU A 69 -6.44 -2.09 7.33
C LEU A 69 -7.65 -1.18 7.55
N PHE A 70 -8.85 -1.77 7.69
CA PHE A 70 -10.12 -1.04 7.69
C PHE A 70 -10.65 -0.76 9.10
N GLY A 71 -10.11 -1.40 10.13
CA GLY A 71 -10.62 -1.29 11.50
C GLY A 71 -11.88 -2.14 11.70
N HIS A 72 -12.33 -2.21 12.95
CA HIS A 72 -13.53 -2.97 13.30
C HIS A 72 -14.27 -2.37 14.49
N ARG A 73 -15.57 -2.63 14.54
CA ARG A 73 -16.38 -2.38 15.73
C ARG A 73 -16.28 -3.55 16.71
N LYS A 74 -16.42 -3.24 18.00
CA LYS A 74 -16.61 -4.24 19.05
C LYS A 74 -17.74 -5.21 18.67
N GLY A 75 -17.46 -6.51 18.71
CA GLY A 75 -18.40 -7.57 18.38
C GLY A 75 -18.57 -7.86 16.89
N ALA A 76 -17.74 -7.30 16.01
CA ALA A 76 -17.80 -7.55 14.57
C ALA A 76 -17.46 -9.01 14.19
N PHE A 77 -16.61 -9.68 14.98
CA PHE A 77 -16.23 -11.08 14.83
C PHE A 77 -15.77 -11.63 16.19
N THR A 78 -15.57 -12.95 16.29
CA THR A 78 -15.04 -13.60 17.51
C THR A 78 -13.64 -13.07 17.84
N GLY A 79 -13.48 -12.42 19.00
CA GLY A 79 -12.23 -11.76 19.41
C GLY A 79 -12.19 -10.24 19.17
N ALA A 80 -13.24 -9.65 18.59
CA ALA A 80 -13.40 -8.21 18.48
C ALA A 80 -13.87 -7.59 19.83
N ASP A 81 -13.03 -7.66 20.86
CA ASP A 81 -13.41 -7.27 22.23
C ASP A 81 -13.51 -5.74 22.42
N SER A 82 -12.93 -4.97 21.50
CA SER A 82 -12.92 -3.52 21.51
C SER A 82 -13.17 -2.93 20.12
N HIS A 83 -13.46 -1.63 20.06
CA HIS A 83 -13.50 -0.88 18.80
C HIS A 83 -12.07 -0.48 18.44
N ARG A 84 -11.68 -0.67 17.18
CA ARG A 84 -10.32 -0.39 16.70
C ARG A 84 -10.34 0.39 15.39
N LYS A 85 -9.53 1.46 15.36
CA LYS A 85 -9.24 2.21 14.13
C LYS A 85 -8.37 1.38 13.20
N GLY A 86 -8.68 1.42 11.90
CA GLY A 86 -7.86 0.80 10.87
C GLY A 86 -6.63 1.64 10.52
N LEU A 87 -5.62 1.01 9.93
CA LEU A 87 -4.39 1.68 9.51
C LEU A 87 -4.63 2.74 8.44
N ILE A 88 -5.66 2.58 7.58
CA ILE A 88 -6.06 3.62 6.63
C ILE A 88 -6.53 4.87 7.40
N GLU A 89 -7.31 4.71 8.47
CA GLU A 89 -7.75 5.84 9.30
C GLU A 89 -6.57 6.49 10.05
N VAL A 90 -5.61 5.68 10.54
CA VAL A 90 -4.40 6.18 11.19
C VAL A 90 -3.53 6.98 10.21
N ALA A 91 -3.51 6.61 8.93
CA ALA A 91 -2.74 7.27 7.88
C ALA A 91 -3.40 8.54 7.34
N ASN A 92 -4.58 8.94 7.83
CA ASN A 92 -5.33 10.09 7.32
C ASN A 92 -4.47 11.38 7.31
N GLY A 93 -4.49 12.08 6.18
CA GLY A 93 -3.64 13.23 5.85
C GLY A 93 -2.23 12.87 5.35
N GLY A 94 -1.80 11.62 5.50
CA GLY A 94 -0.43 11.15 5.24
C GLY A 94 -0.34 10.10 4.14
N THR A 95 0.51 9.10 4.37
CA THR A 95 0.81 8.03 3.42
C THR A 95 0.69 6.66 4.09
N LEU A 96 -0.06 5.75 3.47
CA LEU A 96 -0.09 4.34 3.82
C LEU A 96 0.81 3.58 2.83
N PHE A 97 1.80 2.88 3.38
CA PHE A 97 2.67 1.99 2.63
C PHE A 97 2.22 0.54 2.79
N LEU A 98 1.76 -0.07 1.69
CA LEU A 98 1.29 -1.45 1.61
C LEU A 98 2.40 -2.34 1.05
N ASP A 99 3.17 -3.00 1.91
CA ASP A 99 4.18 -3.97 1.51
C ASP A 99 3.57 -5.35 1.29
N GLU A 100 4.12 -6.07 0.31
CA GLU A 100 3.61 -7.35 -0.18
C GLU A 100 2.12 -7.32 -0.57
N LEU A 101 1.74 -6.34 -1.41
CA LEU A 101 0.36 -6.16 -1.91
C LEU A 101 -0.23 -7.43 -2.55
N GLY A 102 0.60 -8.24 -3.20
CA GLY A 102 0.19 -9.51 -3.82
C GLY A 102 -0.27 -10.60 -2.83
N GLU A 103 -0.17 -10.37 -1.52
CA GLU A 103 -0.67 -11.26 -0.47
C GLU A 103 -2.12 -10.98 -0.07
N LEU A 104 -2.70 -9.86 -0.55
CA LEU A 104 -4.09 -9.53 -0.21
C LEU A 104 -5.07 -10.55 -0.80
N ASP A 105 -6.00 -11.02 0.03
CA ASP A 105 -7.11 -11.85 -0.43
C ASP A 105 -8.11 -11.06 -1.30
N ARG A 106 -8.99 -11.79 -2.00
CA ARG A 106 -9.93 -11.18 -2.97
C ARG A 106 -10.90 -10.21 -2.30
N ASN A 107 -11.32 -10.47 -1.06
CA ASN A 107 -12.26 -9.60 -0.36
C ASN A 107 -11.59 -8.28 0.05
N THR A 108 -10.36 -8.33 0.55
CA THR A 108 -9.58 -7.14 0.90
C THR A 108 -9.25 -6.32 -0.34
N GLN A 109 -8.92 -6.96 -1.47
CA GLN A 109 -8.73 -6.29 -2.76
C GLN A 109 -9.97 -5.46 -3.18
N VAL A 110 -11.18 -5.99 -3.00
CA VAL A 110 -12.44 -5.26 -3.30
C VAL A 110 -12.58 -4.01 -2.44
N LYS A 111 -12.32 -4.13 -1.14
CA LYS A 111 -12.45 -2.99 -0.22
C LYS A 111 -11.37 -1.94 -0.46
N LEU A 112 -10.15 -2.38 -0.78
CA LEU A 112 -9.05 -1.48 -1.12
C LEU A 112 -9.36 -0.69 -2.39
N LEU A 113 -9.89 -1.34 -3.42
CA LEU A 113 -10.32 -0.66 -4.64
C LEU A 113 -11.36 0.42 -4.35
N ARG A 114 -12.41 0.11 -3.58
CA ARG A 114 -13.44 1.10 -3.21
C ARG A 114 -12.84 2.30 -2.49
N PHE A 115 -11.93 2.06 -1.55
CA PHE A 115 -11.21 3.13 -0.87
C PHE A 115 -10.39 3.98 -1.85
N LEU A 116 -9.66 3.36 -2.79
CA LEU A 116 -8.88 4.07 -3.80
C LEU A 116 -9.74 4.87 -4.79
N GLU A 117 -11.00 4.51 -4.99
CA GLU A 117 -11.93 5.20 -5.91
C GLU A 117 -12.60 6.41 -5.26
N SER A 118 -13.08 6.28 -4.02
CA SER A 118 -13.91 7.32 -3.36
C SER A 118 -13.28 7.98 -2.14
N GLY A 119 -12.18 7.43 -1.62
CA GLY A 119 -11.63 7.80 -0.30
C GLY A 119 -12.53 7.37 0.87
N GLU A 120 -13.57 6.58 0.63
CA GLU A 120 -14.46 6.07 1.67
C GLU A 120 -13.92 4.78 2.29
N VAL A 121 -13.98 4.71 3.62
CA VAL A 121 -13.62 3.55 4.43
C VAL A 121 -14.83 3.11 5.23
N ARG A 122 -14.99 1.80 5.39
CA ARG A 122 -16.01 1.21 6.26
C ARG A 122 -15.36 0.16 7.15
N ARG A 123 -15.52 0.31 8.46
CA ARG A 123 -15.01 -0.66 9.44
C ARG A 123 -15.76 -1.98 9.32
N VAL A 124 -15.08 -3.08 9.66
CA VAL A 124 -15.74 -4.38 9.76
C VAL A 124 -16.83 -4.32 10.84
N GLY A 125 -18.04 -4.75 10.49
CA GLY A 125 -19.21 -4.70 11.37
C GLY A 125 -19.88 -3.33 11.50
N GLU A 126 -19.47 -2.31 10.72
CA GLU A 126 -20.16 -1.03 10.61
C GLU A 126 -20.75 -0.85 9.20
N ASN A 127 -21.88 -0.14 9.09
CA ASN A 127 -22.51 0.18 7.81
C ASN A 127 -22.21 1.61 7.36
N GLU A 128 -21.94 2.51 8.30
CA GLU A 128 -21.68 3.92 8.05
C GLU A 128 -20.24 4.08 7.52
N PRO A 129 -20.06 4.58 6.28
CA PRO A 129 -18.73 4.90 5.77
C PRO A 129 -18.24 6.22 6.35
N PHE A 130 -16.93 6.44 6.29
CA PHE A 130 -16.29 7.71 6.58
C PHE A 130 -15.20 7.99 5.55
N HIS A 131 -14.93 9.26 5.28
CA HIS A 131 -13.88 9.66 4.34
C HIS A 131 -12.55 9.86 5.03
N VAL A 132 -11.49 9.51 4.32
CA VAL A 132 -10.10 9.79 4.66
C VAL A 132 -9.34 10.23 3.41
N ASP A 133 -8.32 11.04 3.60
CA ASP A 133 -7.42 11.49 2.56
C ASP A 133 -6.05 10.87 2.80
N VAL A 134 -5.73 9.79 2.06
CA VAL A 134 -4.50 9.02 2.27
C VAL A 134 -3.86 8.74 0.93
N ARG A 135 -2.58 9.09 0.81
CA ARG A 135 -1.76 8.67 -0.33
C ARG A 135 -1.35 7.21 -0.17
N ILE A 136 -1.44 6.44 -1.24
CA ILE A 136 -1.05 5.03 -1.25
C ILE A 136 0.26 4.81 -1.99
N VAL A 137 1.19 4.12 -1.33
CA VAL A 137 2.38 3.53 -1.95
C VAL A 137 2.34 2.04 -1.71
N CYS A 138 2.44 1.25 -2.77
CA CYS A 138 2.40 -0.21 -2.70
C CYS A 138 3.75 -0.79 -3.04
N ALA A 139 4.04 -1.98 -2.51
CA ALA A 139 5.21 -2.76 -2.87
C ALA A 139 4.86 -4.24 -3.00
N THR A 140 5.56 -4.95 -3.88
CA THR A 140 5.45 -6.41 -3.97
C THR A 140 6.67 -7.02 -4.69
N ASN A 141 6.95 -8.29 -4.39
CA ASN A 141 7.84 -9.13 -5.19
C ASN A 141 7.09 -10.08 -6.16
N ARG A 142 5.75 -10.12 -6.11
CA ARG A 142 4.93 -11.03 -6.92
C ARG A 142 4.60 -10.42 -8.29
N PRO A 143 4.50 -11.25 -9.35
CA PRO A 143 4.12 -10.77 -10.67
C PRO A 143 2.61 -10.49 -10.74
N LEU A 144 2.18 -9.28 -10.36
CA LEU A 144 0.75 -8.94 -10.29
C LEU A 144 0.03 -9.12 -11.64
N GLN A 145 0.71 -8.86 -12.76
CA GLN A 145 0.15 -9.09 -14.09
C GLN A 145 -0.20 -10.56 -14.31
N GLU A 146 0.68 -11.50 -13.94
CA GLU A 146 0.40 -12.94 -14.04
C GLU A 146 -0.74 -13.33 -13.09
N MET A 147 -0.72 -12.81 -11.86
CA MET A 147 -1.80 -13.03 -10.88
C MET A 147 -3.17 -12.53 -11.39
N VAL A 148 -3.21 -11.46 -12.18
CA VAL A 148 -4.43 -10.99 -12.85
C VAL A 148 -4.90 -12.04 -13.88
N HIS A 149 -3.98 -12.60 -14.68
CA HIS A 149 -4.32 -13.63 -15.67
C HIS A 149 -4.83 -14.92 -15.00
N GLU A 150 -4.28 -15.25 -13.83
CA GLU A 150 -4.71 -16.39 -13.01
C GLU A 150 -6.00 -16.12 -12.20
N GLY A 151 -6.47 -14.87 -12.18
CA GLY A 151 -7.65 -14.46 -11.42
C GLY A 151 -7.45 -14.36 -9.90
N THR A 152 -6.21 -14.43 -9.42
CA THR A 152 -5.84 -14.30 -8.00
C THR A 152 -5.65 -12.84 -7.58
N PHE A 153 -5.40 -11.94 -8.52
CA PHE A 153 -5.42 -10.49 -8.33
C PHE A 153 -6.46 -9.83 -9.24
N ARG A 154 -7.10 -8.74 -8.79
CA ARG A 154 -8.11 -8.06 -9.60
C ARG A 154 -7.45 -7.11 -10.61
N GLU A 155 -7.92 -7.17 -11.86
CA GLU A 155 -7.45 -6.32 -12.94
C GLU A 155 -7.69 -4.83 -12.67
N ASP A 156 -8.88 -4.47 -12.19
CA ASP A 156 -9.24 -3.08 -11.86
C ASP A 156 -8.35 -2.50 -10.75
N LEU A 157 -8.09 -3.27 -9.70
CA LEU A 157 -7.16 -2.87 -8.64
C LEU A 157 -5.73 -2.73 -9.17
N TYR A 158 -5.27 -3.64 -10.03
CA TYR A 158 -3.93 -3.56 -10.62
C TYR A 158 -3.73 -2.23 -11.36
N PHE A 159 -4.67 -1.86 -12.24
CA PHE A 159 -4.60 -0.59 -12.94
C PHE A 159 -4.72 0.61 -12.01
N ARG A 160 -5.50 0.50 -10.92
CA ARG A 160 -5.67 1.59 -9.96
C ARG A 160 -4.42 1.85 -9.12
N VAL A 161 -3.68 0.81 -8.73
CA VAL A 161 -2.45 0.95 -7.92
C VAL A 161 -1.23 1.25 -8.79
N ASN A 162 -1.19 0.78 -10.04
CA ASN A 162 -0.07 0.95 -10.95
C ASN A 162 -0.17 2.23 -11.81
N THR A 163 -0.41 3.38 -11.16
CA THR A 163 -0.41 4.69 -11.86
C THR A 163 1.03 5.10 -12.22
N PHE A 164 1.96 4.91 -11.29
CA PHE A 164 3.39 5.01 -11.53
C PHE A 164 4.08 3.74 -11.03
N GLU A 165 4.99 3.20 -11.84
CA GLU A 165 5.76 2.00 -11.52
C GLU A 165 7.21 2.36 -11.24
N ILE A 166 7.77 1.83 -10.14
CA ILE A 166 9.19 1.89 -9.82
C ILE A 166 9.70 0.47 -9.67
N ARG A 167 10.63 0.06 -10.53
CA ARG A 167 11.34 -1.22 -10.40
C ARG A 167 12.65 -1.01 -9.67
N LEU A 168 12.81 -1.66 -8.52
CA LEU A 168 14.07 -1.68 -7.80
C LEU A 168 15.01 -2.72 -8.40
N PRO A 169 16.26 -2.35 -8.74
CA PRO A 169 17.25 -3.30 -9.21
C PRO A 169 17.57 -4.34 -8.13
N SER A 170 17.89 -5.56 -8.55
CA SER A 170 18.37 -6.61 -7.64
C SER A 170 19.63 -6.15 -6.90
N LEU A 171 20.01 -6.82 -5.81
CA LEU A 171 21.27 -6.47 -5.10
C LEU A 171 22.51 -6.62 -5.98
N LYS A 172 22.46 -7.45 -7.03
CA LYS A 172 23.57 -7.68 -7.96
C LYS A 172 23.73 -6.58 -9.01
N ASP A 173 22.65 -5.84 -9.28
CA ASP A 173 22.58 -4.82 -10.34
C ASP A 173 22.72 -3.38 -9.81
N ARG A 174 23.17 -3.23 -8.55
CA ARG A 174 23.29 -1.96 -7.83
C ARG A 174 24.70 -1.39 -7.79
#